data_AF-A0A9E4EVK2-F1
#
_entry.id   AF-A0A9E4EVK2-F1
#
_cell.length_a   1.000
_cell.length_b   1.000
_cell.length_c   1.000
_cell.angle_alpha   90.00
_cell.angle_beta   90.00
_cell.angle_gamma   90.00
#
_symmetry.space_group_name_H-M   'P 1'
#
loop_
_entity.id
_entity.type
_entity.pdbx_description
1 polymer ?
#
loop_
_entity_poly.entity_id
_entity_poly.type
_entity_poly.pdbx_seq_one_letter_code
_entity_poly.pdbx_strand_id
1 'polypeptide(L)'
;MAAQIDAKRFATPTDALRLEELLRRQRRVLYRALAVAIALLAIPAIYLATREEEKKAPKPPLMHLVVRKPRLTKAFEFEKRQIPKRQMTRQVQAAKPQITRKPQIRLPDLVGKIKTFRFGVASGADLGLEVVQPEVQRVAIKSPKEPEKRISMQEEFLDLEALDIGRYKGLVVQDPTDKQNITGFVYLALAWGNDFKPSTQRAIFELVEAINGFTQIRAEVDDHLFLDSRAIFRAPFVYISVAQQEIANLGDYLRQGGFVMVEAMGELGRDAATEYTPAEASLREMLKASLGRDARFKVIPNDHPIYYSFYDFDDGPPPKRTQDRLVFGRDFHPEVPFLEGIFLGERLVAIFTTKEYGRAWEKEFRNEPQLQMGVNLVVFALTQQGSIAQQQIDFYTEQNQ
;
A
#
# COMPACT_ATOMS: atom_id res chain seq x y z
N MET A 1 1.43 -8.61 -109.07
CA MET A 1 0.96 -9.87 -108.45
C MET A 1 1.58 -9.97 -107.07
N ALA A 2 0.84 -9.57 -106.01
CA ALA A 2 1.29 -9.76 -104.64
C ALA A 2 0.86 -11.15 -104.17
N ALA A 3 1.83 -11.96 -103.76
CA ALA A 3 1.65 -13.34 -103.34
C ALA A 3 0.76 -13.42 -102.09
N GLN A 4 -0.25 -14.29 -102.17
CA GLN A 4 -1.17 -14.61 -101.08
C GLN A 4 -0.38 -15.38 -100.01
N ILE A 5 -0.06 -14.72 -98.90
CA ILE A 5 0.55 -15.35 -97.74
C ILE A 5 -0.54 -16.16 -97.04
N ASP A 6 -0.37 -17.49 -97.00
CA ASP A 6 -1.29 -18.42 -96.34
C ASP A 6 -1.27 -18.19 -94.81
N ALA A 7 -2.36 -17.63 -94.30
CA ALA A 7 -2.53 -17.19 -92.92
C ALA A 7 -2.48 -18.33 -91.88
N LYS A 8 -2.48 -19.59 -92.31
CA LYS A 8 -2.42 -20.76 -91.42
C LYS A 8 -1.03 -21.06 -90.86
N ARG A 9 0.05 -20.46 -91.39
CA ARG A 9 1.43 -20.77 -90.97
C ARG A 9 1.83 -20.17 -89.61
N PHE A 10 1.08 -19.18 -89.10
CA PHE A 10 1.39 -18.44 -87.86
C PHE A 10 0.30 -18.55 -86.79
N ALA A 11 -0.63 -19.51 -86.90
CA ALA A 11 -1.68 -19.69 -85.90
C ALA A 11 -1.07 -20.12 -84.56
N THR A 12 -1.23 -19.28 -83.53
CA THR A 12 -0.79 -19.58 -82.17
C THR A 12 -2.00 -19.96 -81.29
N PRO A 13 -1.81 -20.68 -80.17
CA PRO A 13 -2.90 -20.98 -79.23
C PRO A 13 -3.63 -19.72 -78.74
N THR A 14 -2.97 -18.56 -78.81
CA THR A 14 -3.49 -17.25 -78.42
C THR A 14 -4.57 -16.72 -79.38
N ASP A 15 -4.56 -17.13 -80.66
CA ASP A 15 -5.57 -16.70 -81.65
C ASP A 15 -6.95 -17.31 -81.38
N ALA A 16 -7.03 -18.34 -80.54
CA ALA A 16 -8.29 -18.91 -80.06
C ALA A 16 -8.95 -18.06 -78.95
N LEU A 17 -8.23 -17.11 -78.35
CA LEU A 17 -8.73 -16.27 -77.27
C LEU A 17 -9.54 -15.09 -77.84
N ARG A 18 -10.86 -15.24 -77.83
CA ARG A 18 -11.79 -14.15 -78.14
C ARG A 18 -11.88 -13.17 -76.97
N LEU A 19 -11.00 -12.18 -76.96
CA LEU A 19 -10.92 -11.16 -75.91
C LEU A 19 -12.25 -10.44 -75.65
N GLU A 20 -13.05 -10.18 -76.69
CA GLU A 20 -14.37 -9.56 -76.52
C GLU A 20 -15.32 -10.40 -75.67
N GLU A 21 -15.27 -11.72 -75.81
CA GLU A 21 -16.16 -12.64 -75.11
C GLU A 21 -15.77 -12.76 -73.63
N LEU A 22 -14.46 -12.81 -73.37
CA LEU A 22 -13.90 -12.79 -72.01
C LEU A 22 -14.20 -11.47 -71.29
N LEU A 23 -14.02 -10.33 -71.96
CA LEU A 23 -14.31 -9.01 -71.40
C LEU A 23 -15.81 -8.82 -71.14
N ARG A 24 -16.70 -9.29 -72.03
CA ARG A 24 -18.15 -9.26 -71.78
C ARG A 24 -18.57 -10.11 -70.58
N ARG A 25 -17.92 -11.26 -70.37
CA ARG A 25 -18.19 -12.12 -69.21
C ARG A 25 -17.70 -11.47 -67.91
N GLN A 26 -16.50 -10.89 -67.93
CA GLN A 26 -15.91 -10.22 -66.76
C GLN A 26 -16.69 -8.95 -66.38
N ARG A 27 -17.12 -8.14 -67.36
CA ARG A 27 -17.98 -6.97 -67.13
C ARG A 27 -19.32 -7.36 -66.49
N ARG A 28 -19.95 -8.46 -66.93
CA ARG A 28 -21.20 -8.95 -66.31
C ARG A 28 -21.02 -9.35 -64.84
N VAL A 29 -19.91 -10.00 -64.50
CA VAL A 29 -19.60 -10.35 -63.11
C VAL A 29 -19.33 -9.10 -62.28
N LEU A 30 -18.56 -8.14 -62.84
CA LEU A 30 -18.25 -6.88 -62.18
C LEU A 30 -19.51 -6.06 -61.87
N TYR A 31 -20.45 -5.93 -62.82
CA TYR A 31 -21.71 -5.22 -62.58
C TYR A 31 -22.59 -5.91 -61.54
N ARG A 32 -22.61 -7.25 -61.50
CA ARG A 32 -23.32 -8.01 -60.46
C ARG A 32 -22.70 -7.80 -59.08
N ALA A 33 -21.37 -7.85 -58.98
CA ALA A 33 -20.65 -7.60 -57.73
C ALA A 33 -20.86 -6.17 -57.23
N LEU A 34 -20.82 -5.19 -58.13
CA LEU A 34 -21.09 -3.78 -57.80
C LEU A 34 -22.51 -3.59 -57.26
N ALA A 35 -23.52 -4.21 -57.89
CA ALA A 35 -24.90 -4.13 -57.44
C ALA A 35 -25.10 -4.72 -56.03
N VAL A 36 -24.44 -5.86 -55.73
CA VAL A 36 -24.47 -6.47 -54.40
C VAL A 36 -23.78 -5.59 -53.35
N ALA A 37 -22.63 -4.98 -53.69
CA ALA A 37 -21.92 -4.08 -52.79
C ALA A 37 -22.76 -2.84 -52.44
N ILE A 38 -23.44 -2.24 -53.43
CA ILE A 38 -24.33 -1.10 -53.21
C ILE A 38 -25.50 -1.51 -52.31
N ALA A 39 -26.10 -2.68 -52.53
CA ALA A 39 -27.19 -3.16 -51.68
C ALA A 39 -26.74 -3.38 -50.22
N LEU A 40 -25.57 -3.98 -50.00
CA LEU A 40 -25.02 -4.21 -48.67
C LEU A 40 -24.72 -2.92 -47.90
N LEU A 41 -24.41 -1.82 -48.58
CA LEU A 41 -24.14 -0.52 -47.95
C LEU A 41 -25.41 0.34 -47.80
N ALA A 42 -26.32 0.28 -48.77
CA ALA A 42 -27.54 1.08 -48.76
C ALA A 42 -28.56 0.58 -47.73
N ILE A 43 -28.69 -0.74 -47.55
CA ILE A 43 -29.68 -1.32 -46.62
C ILE A 43 -29.42 -0.89 -45.16
N PRO A 44 -28.20 -0.98 -44.60
CA PRO A 44 -27.92 -0.50 -43.25
C PRO A 44 -28.07 1.02 -43.11
N ALA A 45 -27.67 1.78 -44.13
CA ALA A 45 -27.77 3.24 -44.11
C ALA A 45 -29.24 3.69 -44.07
N ILE A 46 -30.10 3.07 -44.86
CA ILE A 46 -31.55 3.32 -44.83
C ILE A 46 -32.11 2.89 -43.48
N TYR A 47 -31.75 1.70 -42.98
CA TYR A 47 -32.21 1.22 -41.68
C TYR A 47 -31.87 2.19 -40.54
N LEU A 48 -30.66 2.74 -40.52
CA LEU A 48 -30.25 3.73 -39.53
C LEU A 48 -30.97 5.07 -39.70
N ALA A 49 -31.21 5.51 -40.94
CA ALA A 49 -31.90 6.78 -41.22
C ALA A 49 -33.41 6.72 -40.93
N THR A 50 -34.05 5.56 -41.12
CA THR A 50 -35.48 5.37 -40.84
C THR A 50 -35.76 4.94 -39.41
N ARG A 51 -34.73 4.70 -38.60
CA ARG A 51 -34.90 4.37 -37.19
C ARG A 51 -35.36 5.62 -36.46
N GLU A 52 -36.65 5.67 -36.12
CA GLU A 52 -37.17 6.72 -35.25
C GLU A 52 -36.43 6.67 -33.92
N GLU A 53 -35.73 7.76 -33.58
CA GLU A 53 -35.14 7.91 -32.26
C GLU A 53 -36.26 7.94 -31.23
N GLU A 54 -36.28 6.96 -30.32
CA GLU A 54 -37.15 6.99 -29.15
C GLU A 54 -36.89 8.30 -28.39
N LYS A 55 -37.84 9.23 -28.48
CA LYS A 55 -37.79 10.51 -27.76
C LYS A 55 -37.71 10.21 -26.26
N LYS A 56 -36.51 10.35 -25.70
CA LYS A 56 -36.29 10.23 -24.25
C LYS A 56 -37.26 11.16 -23.52
N ALA A 57 -37.99 10.60 -22.56
CA ALA A 57 -38.92 11.35 -21.73
C ALA A 57 -38.26 12.61 -21.15
N PRO A 58 -38.98 13.74 -21.06
CA PRO A 58 -38.44 14.96 -20.48
C PRO A 58 -37.98 14.67 -19.04
N LYS A 59 -36.77 15.13 -18.70
CA LYS A 59 -36.22 14.95 -17.35
C LYS A 59 -37.18 15.57 -16.33
N PRO A 60 -37.50 14.89 -15.22
CA PRO A 60 -38.33 15.47 -14.18
C PRO A 60 -37.69 16.76 -13.66
N PRO A 61 -38.49 17.76 -13.24
CA PRO A 61 -37.97 19.00 -12.72
C PRO A 61 -37.06 18.71 -11.51
N LEU A 62 -35.79 19.10 -11.61
CA LEU A 62 -34.82 18.96 -10.54
C LEU A 62 -35.13 20.00 -9.46
N MET A 63 -35.64 19.54 -8.32
CA MET A 63 -35.66 20.34 -7.10
C MET A 63 -34.22 20.49 -6.60
N HIS A 64 -33.62 21.67 -6.77
CA HIS A 64 -32.38 22.00 -6.09
C HIS A 64 -32.67 22.21 -4.60
N LEU A 65 -32.29 21.23 -3.78
CA LEU A 65 -32.27 21.39 -2.33
C LEU A 65 -31.17 22.39 -1.98
N VAL A 66 -31.55 23.66 -1.79
CA VAL A 66 -30.61 24.69 -1.34
C VAL A 66 -30.38 24.49 0.16
N VAL A 67 -29.45 23.60 0.50
CA VAL A 67 -28.96 23.44 1.87
C VAL A 67 -28.14 24.68 2.24
N ARG A 68 -28.76 25.62 2.94
CA ARG A 68 -28.06 26.77 3.50
C ARG A 68 -27.19 26.28 4.65
N LYS A 69 -25.91 26.66 4.67
CA LYS A 69 -25.01 26.36 5.78
C LYS A 69 -25.65 26.82 7.10
N PRO A 70 -25.68 25.98 8.14
CA PRO A 70 -26.26 26.36 9.43
C PRO A 70 -25.52 27.59 9.96
N ARG A 71 -26.26 28.67 10.21
CA ARG A 71 -25.74 29.84 10.93
C ARG A 71 -25.91 29.58 12.41
N LEU A 72 -24.82 29.67 13.16
CA LEU A 72 -24.86 29.66 14.63
C LEU A 72 -25.64 30.87 15.12
N THR A 73 -26.85 30.64 15.65
CA THR A 73 -27.67 31.67 16.29
C THR A 73 -27.32 31.86 17.76
N LYS A 74 -26.53 30.94 18.34
CA LYS A 74 -26.06 31.01 19.72
C LYS A 74 -24.56 31.31 19.76
N ALA A 75 -24.15 32.20 20.65
CA ALA A 75 -22.74 32.38 20.95
C ALA A 75 -22.19 31.09 21.59
N PHE A 76 -21.04 30.60 21.12
CA PHE A 76 -20.34 29.51 21.77
C PHE A 76 -19.79 30.01 23.11
N GLU A 77 -20.35 29.53 24.22
CA GLU A 77 -19.69 29.61 25.52
C GLU A 77 -18.79 28.38 25.67
N PHE A 78 -17.48 28.61 25.62
CA PHE A 78 -16.50 27.59 25.96
C PHE A 78 -16.54 27.36 27.47
N GLU A 79 -17.26 26.34 27.94
CA GLU A 79 -16.98 25.79 29.26
C GLU A 79 -15.59 25.14 29.22
N LYS A 80 -14.58 25.87 29.70
CA LYS A 80 -13.26 25.31 29.99
C LYS A 80 -13.39 24.31 31.14
N ARG A 81 -13.64 23.05 30.78
CA ARG A 81 -13.52 21.93 31.70
C ARG A 81 -12.05 21.77 32.06
N GLN A 82 -11.66 22.22 33.26
CA GLN A 82 -10.30 22.01 33.74
C GLN A 82 -10.13 20.52 34.04
N ILE A 83 -9.37 19.84 33.19
CA ILE A 83 -8.96 18.46 33.43
C ILE A 83 -7.97 18.50 34.62
N PRO A 84 -8.25 17.83 35.75
CA PRO A 84 -7.32 17.81 36.87
C PRO A 84 -6.02 17.15 36.43
N LYS A 85 -4.90 17.86 36.59
CA LYS A 85 -3.56 17.31 36.35
C LYS A 85 -3.35 16.15 37.32
N ARG A 86 -3.26 14.91 36.80
CA ARG A 86 -2.91 13.73 37.60
C ARG A 86 -1.50 13.90 38.13
N GLN A 87 -1.36 13.99 39.46
CA GLN A 87 -0.07 13.89 40.11
C GLN A 87 0.35 12.42 40.08
N MET A 88 1.41 12.09 39.34
CA MET A 88 2.05 10.78 39.43
C MET A 88 2.72 10.66 40.80
N THR A 89 2.02 10.07 41.77
CA THR A 89 2.69 9.60 42.99
C THR A 89 3.34 8.27 42.67
N ARG A 90 4.64 8.29 42.36
CA ARG A 90 5.44 7.07 42.25
C ARG A 90 5.43 6.38 43.62
N GLN A 91 4.60 5.34 43.77
CA GLN A 91 4.68 4.45 44.94
C GLN A 91 5.99 3.66 44.84
N VAL A 92 7.05 4.18 45.44
CA VAL A 92 8.26 3.39 45.69
C VAL A 92 7.93 2.43 46.82
N GLN A 93 7.57 1.19 46.50
CA GLN A 93 7.55 0.12 47.49
C GLN A 93 9.00 -0.16 47.90
N ALA A 94 9.41 0.38 49.03
CA ALA A 94 10.68 0.02 49.65
C ALA A 94 10.61 -1.47 50.04
N ALA A 95 11.43 -2.29 49.39
CA ALA A 95 11.55 -3.71 49.72
C ALA A 95 11.96 -3.84 51.20
N LYS A 96 11.13 -4.52 52.01
CA LYS A 96 11.45 -4.79 53.40
C LYS A 96 12.66 -5.75 53.45
N PRO A 97 13.75 -5.42 54.17
CA PRO A 97 14.87 -6.32 54.31
C PRO A 97 14.45 -7.55 55.12
N GLN A 98 14.50 -8.74 54.51
CA GLN A 98 14.34 -10.00 55.23
C GLN A 98 15.67 -10.37 55.87
N ILE A 99 15.76 -10.25 57.19
CA ILE A 99 16.92 -10.71 57.96
C ILE A 99 16.76 -12.21 58.20
N THR A 100 17.43 -13.03 57.39
CA THR A 100 17.50 -14.48 57.61
C THR A 100 18.48 -14.78 58.75
N ARG A 101 17.98 -14.89 59.99
CA ARG A 101 18.78 -15.44 61.10
C ARG A 101 18.81 -16.96 60.99
N LYS A 102 19.98 -17.54 60.70
CA LYS A 102 20.21 -18.98 60.84
C LYS A 102 20.47 -19.29 62.33
N PRO A 103 19.68 -20.15 62.99
CA PRO A 103 19.98 -20.56 64.37
C PRO A 103 21.18 -21.52 64.38
N GLN A 104 22.24 -21.17 65.11
CA GLN A 104 23.30 -22.12 65.44
C GLN A 104 22.86 -22.97 66.63
N ILE A 105 22.58 -24.24 66.39
CA ILE A 105 22.33 -25.23 67.43
C ILE A 105 23.70 -25.66 68.00
N ARG A 106 23.96 -25.37 69.28
CA ARG A 106 25.07 -25.98 70.02
C ARG A 106 24.55 -27.21 70.76
N LEU A 107 25.10 -28.38 70.43
CA LEU A 107 24.87 -29.61 71.17
C LEU A 107 25.55 -29.53 72.55
N PRO A 108 24.92 -30.00 73.63
CA PRO A 108 25.55 -30.07 74.94
C PRO A 108 26.48 -31.29 75.00
N ASP A 109 27.73 -31.05 75.40
CA ASP A 109 28.73 -32.08 75.65
C ASP A 109 28.42 -32.76 77.00
N LEU A 110 28.31 -34.08 76.97
CA LEU A 110 27.98 -34.92 78.13
C LEU A 110 29.27 -35.59 78.60
N VAL A 111 29.53 -35.50 79.91
CA VAL A 111 30.59 -36.14 80.72
C VAL A 111 31.68 -35.17 81.20
N GLY A 112 31.58 -34.80 82.47
CA GLY A 112 32.46 -33.86 83.14
C GLY A 112 33.75 -34.43 83.72
N LYS A 113 34.61 -33.53 84.21
CA LYS A 113 35.38 -33.64 85.47
C LYS A 113 36.23 -32.37 85.73
N ILE A 114 36.03 -31.81 86.93
CA ILE A 114 36.99 -31.23 87.90
C ILE A 114 37.71 -29.89 87.58
N LYS A 115 37.32 -28.89 88.41
CA LYS A 115 38.06 -27.81 89.10
C LYS A 115 39.26 -27.13 88.41
N THR A 116 39.20 -25.80 88.33
CA THR A 116 39.86 -24.88 89.30
C THR A 116 39.51 -23.43 89.00
N PHE A 117 39.38 -22.60 90.05
CA PHE A 117 39.28 -21.15 89.93
C PHE A 117 40.69 -20.55 90.00
N ARG A 118 41.02 -19.60 89.12
CA ARG A 118 42.10 -18.62 89.35
C ARG A 118 41.71 -17.24 88.83
N PHE A 119 41.72 -16.29 89.77
CA PHE A 119 41.74 -14.84 89.55
C PHE A 119 43.09 -14.40 88.95
N GLY A 120 43.11 -13.31 88.18
CA GLY A 120 44.36 -12.58 87.92
C GLY A 120 44.41 -11.72 86.66
N VAL A 121 43.87 -10.50 86.76
CA VAL A 121 44.51 -9.21 86.41
C VAL A 121 45.09 -8.95 84.99
N ALA A 122 44.79 -7.72 84.55
CA ALA A 122 45.52 -6.82 83.65
C ALA A 122 45.22 -6.84 82.14
N SER A 123 44.59 -5.72 81.75
CA SER A 123 44.92 -4.84 80.63
C SER A 123 45.13 -5.45 79.25
N GLY A 124 44.27 -5.04 78.33
CA GLY A 124 44.52 -5.15 76.90
C GLY A 124 43.20 -5.02 76.18
N ALA A 125 43.01 -3.88 75.53
CA ALA A 125 41.90 -3.66 74.63
C ALA A 125 41.84 -4.78 73.58
N ASP A 126 40.68 -5.39 73.40
CA ASP A 126 39.97 -5.29 72.13
C ASP A 126 38.49 -5.54 72.41
N LEU A 127 37.67 -4.50 72.29
CA LEU A 127 36.23 -4.65 72.23
C LEU A 127 35.96 -5.35 70.91
N GLY A 128 35.70 -6.66 70.96
CA GLY A 128 35.12 -7.43 69.86
C GLY A 128 33.69 -6.97 69.56
N LEU A 129 33.55 -5.72 69.13
CA LEU A 129 32.45 -5.23 68.34
C LEU A 129 32.66 -5.86 66.96
N GLU A 130 32.01 -6.99 66.73
CA GLU A 130 31.81 -7.49 65.37
C GLU A 130 30.84 -6.52 64.68
N VAL A 131 31.39 -5.41 64.20
CA VAL A 131 30.72 -4.54 63.24
C VAL A 131 30.56 -5.38 61.99
N VAL A 132 29.40 -6.01 61.87
CA VAL A 132 28.93 -6.57 60.60
C VAL A 132 28.78 -5.39 59.66
N GLN A 133 29.86 -5.07 58.95
CA GLN A 133 29.78 -4.21 57.79
C GLN A 133 28.94 -5.00 56.77
N PRO A 134 27.78 -4.48 56.33
CA PRO A 134 27.11 -5.11 55.21
C PRO A 134 28.07 -5.02 54.03
N GLU A 135 28.59 -6.15 53.57
CA GLU A 135 29.14 -6.24 52.23
C GLU A 135 28.00 -5.87 51.28
N VAL A 136 28.00 -4.62 50.85
CA VAL A 136 27.27 -4.20 49.66
C VAL A 136 27.94 -4.96 48.52
N GLN A 137 27.44 -6.16 48.22
CA GLN A 137 27.69 -6.76 46.93
C GLN A 137 27.21 -5.72 45.91
N ARG A 138 28.16 -5.03 45.29
CA ARG A 138 27.90 -4.32 44.05
C ARG A 138 27.57 -5.42 43.06
N VAL A 139 26.27 -5.71 42.95
CA VAL A 139 25.75 -6.38 41.77
C VAL A 139 26.16 -5.47 40.63
N ALA A 140 27.23 -5.86 39.95
CA ALA A 140 27.57 -5.26 38.68
C ALA A 140 26.36 -5.57 37.80
N ILE A 141 25.49 -4.56 37.64
CA ILE A 141 24.52 -4.52 36.57
C ILE A 141 25.40 -4.53 35.32
N LYS A 142 25.69 -5.73 34.82
CA LYS A 142 26.11 -5.87 33.43
C LYS A 142 24.90 -5.39 32.65
N SER A 143 24.94 -4.13 32.23
CA SER A 143 24.04 -3.66 31.18
C SER A 143 24.09 -4.71 30.08
N PRO A 144 22.98 -5.38 29.76
CA PRO A 144 22.93 -6.07 28.49
C PRO A 144 23.25 -5.00 27.46
N LYS A 145 24.36 -5.23 26.75
CA LYS A 145 24.77 -4.57 25.53
C LYS A 145 23.51 -4.11 24.79
N GLU A 146 23.39 -2.80 24.55
CA GLU A 146 22.20 -2.15 24.02
C GLU A 146 21.55 -3.02 22.93
N PRO A 147 20.32 -3.53 23.13
CA PRO A 147 19.50 -3.88 21.98
C PRO A 147 19.30 -2.56 21.23
N GLU A 148 19.40 -2.61 19.90
CA GLU A 148 19.18 -1.47 19.02
C GLU A 148 18.01 -0.62 19.54
N LYS A 149 18.32 0.61 19.97
CA LYS A 149 17.35 1.55 20.58
C LYS A 149 16.31 1.97 19.55
N ARG A 150 15.31 1.12 19.34
CA ARG A 150 13.98 1.54 18.96
C ARG A 150 13.22 1.72 20.26
N ILE A 151 13.05 2.97 20.69
CA ILE A 151 12.24 3.27 21.86
C ILE A 151 10.81 2.80 21.54
N SER A 152 10.32 1.86 22.35
CA SER A 152 8.94 1.40 22.31
C SER A 152 8.06 2.56 22.76
N MET A 153 7.38 3.21 21.83
CA MET A 153 6.39 4.26 22.14
C MET A 153 5.27 3.73 23.05
N GLN A 154 5.06 2.40 23.07
CA GLN A 154 4.16 1.74 24.03
C GLN A 154 4.70 1.77 25.47
N GLU A 155 6.02 1.72 25.69
CA GLU A 155 6.65 1.84 27.01
C GLU A 155 6.60 3.27 27.57
N GLU A 156 6.48 4.29 26.70
CA GLU A 156 6.28 5.70 27.09
C GLU A 156 4.80 6.10 27.30
N PHE A 157 3.84 5.18 27.14
CA PHE A 157 2.39 5.46 27.27
C PHE A 157 1.90 6.65 26.44
N LEU A 158 2.45 6.86 25.24
CA LEU A 158 1.94 7.84 24.29
C LEU A 158 0.69 7.27 23.60
N ASP A 159 -0.46 7.89 23.86
CA ASP A 159 -1.69 7.59 23.13
C ASP A 159 -1.51 8.04 21.67
N LEU A 160 -1.36 7.08 20.76
CA LEU A 160 -1.13 7.35 19.34
C LEU A 160 -2.28 8.12 18.70
N GLU A 161 -3.50 8.01 19.23
CA GLU A 161 -4.64 8.78 18.74
C GLU A 161 -4.51 10.26 19.11
N ALA A 162 -3.92 10.57 20.27
CA ALA A 162 -3.65 11.95 20.67
C ALA A 162 -2.56 12.62 19.80
N LEU A 163 -1.78 11.84 19.06
CA LEU A 163 -0.80 12.35 18.08
C LEU A 163 -1.43 12.72 16.73
N ASP A 164 -2.71 12.37 16.50
CA ASP A 164 -3.45 12.80 15.32
C ASP A 164 -3.89 14.27 15.41
N ILE A 165 -2.91 15.16 15.29
CA ILE A 165 -3.11 16.61 15.28
C ILE A 165 -3.39 17.16 13.87
N GLY A 166 -3.66 16.30 12.88
CA GLY A 166 -3.86 16.66 11.46
C GLY A 166 -2.61 17.17 10.73
N ARG A 167 -1.46 17.24 11.41
CA ARG A 167 -0.17 17.60 10.81
C ARG A 167 0.38 16.47 9.93
N TYR A 168 0.15 15.24 10.37
CA TYR A 168 0.63 14.03 9.72
C TYR A 168 -0.55 13.10 9.47
N LYS A 169 -0.50 12.37 8.36
CA LYS A 169 -1.60 11.52 7.90
C LYS A 169 -1.31 10.03 8.07
N GLY A 170 -0.35 9.67 8.89
CA GLY A 170 -0.21 8.30 9.34
C GLY A 170 1.00 8.08 10.23
N LEU A 171 0.78 7.28 11.26
CA LEU A 171 1.75 6.90 12.28
C LEU A 171 1.34 5.52 12.81
N VAL A 172 2.30 4.59 12.86
CA VAL A 172 2.05 3.24 13.39
C VAL A 172 3.21 2.80 14.26
N VAL A 173 2.89 1.94 15.22
CA VAL A 173 3.89 1.25 16.02
C VAL A 173 3.62 -0.24 15.90
N GLN A 174 4.63 -0.97 15.47
CA GLN A 174 4.59 -2.41 15.29
C GLN A 174 5.39 -3.08 16.40
N ASP A 175 4.85 -4.16 16.96
CA ASP A 175 5.58 -4.98 17.92
C ASP A 175 6.78 -5.67 17.24
N PRO A 176 8.00 -5.59 17.79
CA PRO A 176 9.18 -6.25 17.22
C PRO A 176 9.06 -7.78 17.17
N THR A 177 8.21 -8.38 18.01
CA THR A 177 8.04 -9.84 18.11
C THR A 177 6.85 -10.36 17.30
N ASP A 178 5.87 -9.51 17.03
CA ASP A 178 4.66 -9.85 16.28
C ASP A 178 4.30 -8.74 15.28
N LYS A 179 4.55 -9.00 14.00
CA LYS A 179 4.26 -8.05 12.92
C LYS A 179 2.77 -7.74 12.74
N GLN A 180 1.86 -8.62 13.20
CA GLN A 180 0.42 -8.40 13.12
C GLN A 180 -0.09 -7.55 14.28
N ASN A 181 0.69 -7.45 15.36
CA ASN A 181 0.42 -6.54 16.47
C ASN A 181 0.90 -5.13 16.12
N ILE A 182 0.13 -4.46 15.25
CA ILE A 182 0.39 -3.10 14.78
C ILE A 182 -0.77 -2.18 15.13
N THR A 183 -0.46 -1.07 15.78
CA THR A 183 -1.44 -0.06 16.23
C THR A 183 -1.08 1.32 15.71
N GLY A 184 -2.07 2.19 15.57
CA GLY A 184 -1.87 3.57 15.11
C GLY A 184 -2.99 4.06 14.22
N PHE A 185 -2.69 5.01 13.34
CA PHE A 185 -3.66 5.56 12.39
C PHE A 185 -3.03 5.84 11.03
N VAL A 186 -3.86 5.84 9.98
CA VAL A 186 -3.46 6.22 8.63
C VAL A 186 -4.62 6.82 7.85
N TYR A 187 -4.36 7.87 7.08
CA TYR A 187 -5.30 8.40 6.10
C TYR A 187 -4.81 8.03 4.71
N LEU A 188 -5.66 7.31 3.97
CA LEU A 188 -5.36 6.88 2.61
C LEU A 188 -5.91 7.89 1.61
N ALA A 189 -5.02 8.36 0.73
CA ALA A 189 -5.36 9.34 -0.28
C ALA A 189 -5.37 8.73 -1.68
N LEU A 190 -6.37 9.13 -2.47
CA LEU A 190 -6.47 8.81 -3.89
C LEU A 190 -6.16 10.06 -4.71
N ALA A 191 -5.14 9.96 -5.56
CA ALA A 191 -4.67 11.08 -6.36
C ALA A 191 -5.07 10.98 -7.84
N TRP A 192 -5.65 12.06 -8.37
CA TRP A 192 -6.01 12.24 -9.78
C TRP A 192 -5.96 13.72 -10.18
N GLY A 193 -5.93 14.00 -11.49
CA GLY A 193 -5.80 15.36 -12.01
C GLY A 193 -7.15 15.93 -12.42
N ASN A 194 -7.18 17.19 -12.86
CA ASN A 194 -8.44 17.83 -13.29
C ASN A 194 -9.11 17.14 -14.49
N ASP A 195 -8.30 16.50 -15.36
CA ASP A 195 -8.77 15.99 -16.65
C ASP A 195 -9.47 14.63 -16.54
N PHE A 196 -9.03 13.77 -15.63
CA PHE A 196 -9.50 12.39 -15.56
C PHE A 196 -9.67 11.93 -14.12
N LYS A 197 -10.91 11.56 -13.80
CA LYS A 197 -11.26 10.90 -12.55
C LYS A 197 -11.08 9.38 -12.69
N PRO A 198 -10.49 8.69 -11.70
CA PRO A 198 -10.30 7.25 -11.75
C PRO A 198 -11.64 6.51 -11.76
N SER A 199 -11.70 5.39 -12.47
CA SER A 199 -12.88 4.52 -12.46
C SER A 199 -13.06 3.79 -11.13
N THR A 200 -11.98 3.58 -10.39
CA THR A 200 -11.96 2.82 -9.13
C THR A 200 -11.91 3.75 -7.92
N GLN A 201 -12.94 4.57 -7.73
CA GLN A 201 -13.01 5.50 -6.60
C GLN A 201 -13.29 4.81 -5.28
N ARG A 202 -13.98 3.67 -5.31
CA ARG A 202 -14.33 2.90 -4.11
C ARG A 202 -13.16 2.08 -3.60
N ALA A 203 -12.18 1.78 -4.46
CA ALA A 203 -10.99 1.00 -4.11
C ALA A 203 -10.33 1.43 -2.78
N ILE A 204 -10.14 2.73 -2.55
CA ILE A 204 -9.55 3.22 -1.30
C ILE A 204 -10.51 3.08 -0.12
N PHE A 205 -11.81 3.25 -0.32
CA PHE A 205 -12.80 3.00 0.74
C PHE A 205 -12.78 1.53 1.17
N GLU A 206 -12.82 0.60 0.22
CA GLU A 206 -12.77 -0.84 0.52
C GLU A 206 -11.44 -1.25 1.16
N LEU A 207 -10.33 -0.62 0.76
CA LEU A 207 -9.03 -0.85 1.40
C LEU A 207 -9.00 -0.30 2.83
N VAL A 208 -9.58 0.87 3.10
CA VAL A 208 -9.72 1.43 4.45
C VAL A 208 -10.56 0.50 5.34
N GLU A 209 -11.71 0.03 4.84
CA GLU A 209 -12.55 -0.95 5.55
C GLU A 209 -11.78 -2.24 5.85
N ALA A 210 -11.01 -2.74 4.88
CA ALA A 210 -10.16 -3.92 5.08
C ALA A 210 -9.08 -3.69 6.13
N ILE A 211 -8.41 -2.55 6.16
CA ILE A 211 -7.39 -2.24 7.19
C ILE A 211 -8.03 -2.17 8.58
N ASN A 212 -9.18 -1.50 8.70
CA ASN A 212 -9.92 -1.42 9.97
C ASN A 212 -10.45 -2.80 10.43
N GLY A 213 -10.80 -3.68 9.48
CA GLY A 213 -11.29 -5.03 9.79
C GLY A 213 -10.20 -6.05 10.09
N PHE A 214 -9.02 -5.91 9.47
CA PHE A 214 -7.93 -6.87 9.55
C PHE A 214 -6.82 -6.49 10.54
N THR A 215 -6.70 -5.21 10.89
CA THR A 215 -5.61 -4.69 11.71
C THR A 215 -6.15 -3.88 12.89
N GLN A 216 -5.27 -3.45 13.81
CA GLN A 216 -5.62 -2.52 14.89
C GLN A 216 -5.26 -1.06 14.52
N ILE A 217 -5.00 -0.79 13.23
CA ILE A 217 -4.75 0.56 12.71
C ILE A 217 -6.10 1.20 12.41
N ARG A 218 -6.33 2.42 12.92
CA ARG A 218 -7.44 3.25 12.49
C ARG A 218 -7.16 3.86 11.12
N ALA A 219 -7.77 3.31 10.09
CA ALA A 219 -7.68 3.83 8.74
C ALA A 219 -8.87 4.74 8.41
N GLU A 220 -8.61 5.85 7.73
CA GLU A 220 -9.63 6.77 7.22
C GLU A 220 -9.34 7.16 5.77
N VAL A 221 -10.39 7.54 5.04
CA VAL A 221 -10.24 8.08 3.69
C VAL A 221 -9.95 9.56 3.77
N ASP A 222 -8.87 9.98 3.12
CA ASP A 222 -8.49 11.38 3.02
C ASP A 222 -9.24 12.08 1.87
N ASP A 223 -9.21 13.41 1.90
CA ASP A 223 -9.61 14.21 0.75
C ASP A 223 -8.80 13.84 -0.50
N HIS A 224 -9.42 14.04 -1.65
CA HIS A 224 -8.75 13.91 -2.94
C HIS A 224 -7.47 14.76 -3.01
N LEU A 225 -6.37 14.17 -3.47
CA LEU A 225 -5.08 14.84 -3.60
C LEU A 225 -4.68 15.10 -5.05
N PHE A 226 -4.18 16.31 -5.30
CA PHE A 226 -3.45 16.63 -6.53
C PHE A 226 -1.96 16.38 -6.36
N LEU A 227 -1.29 15.85 -7.39
CA LEU A 227 0.13 15.48 -7.32
C LEU A 227 1.09 16.68 -7.32
N ASP A 228 0.62 17.87 -7.67
CA ASP A 228 1.32 19.15 -7.60
C ASP A 228 1.07 19.90 -6.27
N SER A 229 0.18 19.38 -5.42
CA SER A 229 -0.13 19.96 -4.11
C SER A 229 0.93 19.60 -3.07
N ARG A 230 1.20 20.52 -2.15
CA ARG A 230 2.07 20.23 -0.98
C ARG A 230 1.42 19.30 0.04
N ALA A 231 0.12 19.04 -0.09
CA ALA A 231 -0.57 18.10 0.79
C ALA A 231 -0.04 16.67 0.66
N ILE A 232 0.52 16.31 -0.51
CA ILE A 232 1.07 14.97 -0.76
C ILE A 232 2.19 14.59 0.22
N PHE A 233 3.01 15.55 0.66
CA PHE A 233 4.11 15.32 1.61
C PHE A 233 3.67 14.87 3.01
N ARG A 234 2.37 14.93 3.31
CA ARG A 234 1.82 14.44 4.58
C ARG A 234 1.29 13.01 4.47
N ALA A 235 1.00 12.55 3.26
CA ALA A 235 0.41 11.25 3.00
C ALA A 235 1.51 10.17 2.95
N PRO A 236 1.51 9.16 3.83
CA PRO A 236 2.52 8.10 3.78
C PRO A 236 2.34 7.18 2.56
N PHE A 237 1.10 7.03 2.09
CA PHE A 237 0.73 6.18 0.96
C PHE A 237 -0.21 6.94 0.01
N VAL A 238 0.07 6.89 -1.29
CA VAL A 238 -0.79 7.48 -2.32
C VAL A 238 -1.07 6.44 -3.41
N TYR A 239 -2.34 6.27 -3.74
CA TYR A 239 -2.78 5.43 -4.85
C TYR A 239 -3.07 6.26 -6.10
N ILE A 240 -2.51 5.85 -7.23
CA ILE A 240 -2.65 6.51 -8.53
C ILE A 240 -3.06 5.47 -9.56
N SER A 241 -4.18 5.68 -10.24
CA SER A 241 -4.64 4.81 -11.34
C SER A 241 -4.82 5.53 -12.68
N VAL A 242 -4.55 6.84 -12.70
CA VAL A 242 -4.62 7.67 -13.91
C VAL A 242 -3.45 8.65 -13.94
N ALA A 243 -2.80 8.75 -15.09
CA ALA A 243 -1.66 9.64 -15.29
C ALA A 243 -2.10 11.11 -15.27
N GLN A 244 -1.22 11.97 -14.78
CA GLN A 244 -1.44 13.40 -14.68
C GLN A 244 -0.24 14.16 -15.25
N GLN A 245 -0.48 15.36 -15.74
CA GLN A 245 0.59 16.25 -16.22
C GLN A 245 1.19 17.07 -15.07
N GLU A 246 0.40 17.36 -14.04
CA GLU A 246 0.75 18.17 -12.88
C GLU A 246 1.47 17.34 -11.81
N ILE A 247 2.74 17.00 -12.04
CA ILE A 247 3.53 16.10 -11.18
C ILE A 247 4.71 16.77 -10.47
N ALA A 248 4.67 18.10 -10.34
CA ALA A 248 5.80 18.90 -9.86
C ALA A 248 6.37 18.42 -8.51
N ASN A 249 5.52 17.94 -7.60
CA ASN A 249 5.95 17.48 -6.29
C ASN A 249 6.18 15.97 -6.20
N LEU A 250 5.77 15.18 -7.20
CA LEU A 250 5.79 13.71 -7.11
C LEU A 250 7.22 13.18 -6.90
N GLY A 251 8.20 13.72 -7.62
CA GLY A 251 9.59 13.30 -7.50
C GLY A 251 10.18 13.59 -6.12
N ASP A 252 9.90 14.77 -5.57
CA ASP A 252 10.36 15.18 -4.24
C ASP A 252 9.66 14.40 -3.14
N TYR A 253 8.35 14.17 -3.30
CA TYR A 253 7.55 13.34 -2.40
C TYR A 253 8.17 11.94 -2.27
N LEU A 254 8.45 11.30 -3.41
CA LEU A 254 9.07 9.99 -3.45
C LEU A 254 10.46 9.99 -2.83
N ARG A 255 11.26 11.06 -2.99
CA ARG A 255 12.59 11.18 -2.37
C ARG A 255 12.53 11.39 -0.86
N GLN A 256 11.50 12.09 -0.36
CA GLN A 256 11.34 12.45 1.05
C GLN A 256 10.68 11.36 1.93
N GLY A 257 10.51 10.15 1.41
CA GLY A 257 9.93 9.03 2.16
C GLY A 257 8.47 8.72 1.82
N GLY A 258 7.91 9.39 0.82
CA GLY A 258 6.63 9.03 0.23
C GLY A 258 6.67 7.68 -0.47
N PHE A 259 5.50 7.04 -0.54
CA PHE A 259 5.30 5.76 -1.20
C PHE A 259 4.07 5.80 -2.09
N VAL A 260 4.21 5.37 -3.34
CA VAL A 260 3.09 5.32 -4.29
C VAL A 260 2.82 3.91 -4.79
N MET A 261 1.55 3.58 -4.91
CA MET A 261 1.11 2.48 -5.76
C MET A 261 0.50 3.07 -7.03
N VAL A 262 1.11 2.75 -8.17
CA VAL A 262 0.67 3.14 -9.50
C VAL A 262 0.11 1.94 -10.22
N GLU A 263 -1.14 2.03 -10.62
CA GLU A 263 -1.84 0.92 -11.27
C GLU A 263 -2.32 1.32 -12.67
N ALA A 264 -1.84 0.59 -13.67
CA ALA A 264 -2.33 0.70 -15.02
C ALA A 264 -3.59 -0.15 -15.20
N MET A 265 -4.68 0.55 -15.51
CA MET A 265 -6.00 -0.02 -15.71
C MET A 265 -6.24 -0.29 -17.20
N GLY A 266 -6.67 -1.51 -17.54
CA GLY A 266 -7.15 -1.84 -18.89
C GLY A 266 -8.56 -1.32 -19.16
N GLU A 267 -8.97 -1.29 -20.42
CA GLU A 267 -10.32 -0.90 -20.81
C GLU A 267 -11.37 -1.94 -20.34
N LEU A 268 -12.54 -1.47 -19.89
CA LEU A 268 -13.66 -2.35 -19.54
C LEU A 268 -14.01 -3.26 -20.74
N GLY A 269 -13.88 -4.57 -20.58
CA GLY A 269 -14.24 -5.54 -21.62
C GLY A 269 -13.10 -5.93 -22.58
N ARG A 270 -11.90 -5.34 -22.43
CA ARG A 270 -10.66 -5.90 -22.97
C ARG A 270 -9.88 -6.49 -21.80
N ASP A 271 -9.48 -7.76 -21.91
CA ASP A 271 -8.62 -8.36 -20.90
C ASP A 271 -7.33 -7.54 -20.84
N ALA A 272 -7.08 -6.86 -19.72
CA ALA A 272 -5.90 -6.04 -19.46
C ALA A 272 -4.57 -6.84 -19.42
N ALA A 273 -4.56 -8.04 -20.00
CA ALA A 273 -3.38 -8.84 -20.23
C ALA A 273 -2.67 -8.45 -21.54
N THR A 274 -3.09 -7.34 -22.17
CA THR A 274 -2.26 -6.66 -23.17
C THR A 274 -1.28 -5.77 -22.42
N GLU A 275 -0.04 -6.22 -22.23
CA GLU A 275 1.07 -5.31 -21.92
C GLU A 275 1.12 -4.21 -22.99
N TYR A 276 1.72 -3.06 -22.67
CA TYR A 276 1.90 -1.93 -23.58
C TYR A 276 0.60 -1.17 -23.92
N THR A 277 -0.32 -1.02 -22.96
CA THR A 277 -1.48 -0.14 -23.12
C THR A 277 -1.07 1.35 -23.10
N PRO A 278 -1.85 2.26 -23.73
CA PRO A 278 -1.63 3.69 -23.59
C PRO A 278 -1.65 4.18 -22.12
N ALA A 279 -2.48 3.56 -21.27
CA ALA A 279 -2.55 3.87 -19.84
C ALA A 279 -1.25 3.50 -19.13
N GLU A 280 -0.73 2.30 -19.36
CA GLU A 280 0.58 1.86 -18.86
C GLU A 280 1.70 2.79 -19.34
N ALA A 281 1.77 3.09 -20.64
CA ALA A 281 2.79 3.97 -21.19
C ALA A 281 2.75 5.35 -20.52
N SER A 282 1.55 5.92 -20.34
CA SER A 282 1.38 7.26 -19.76
C SER A 282 1.79 7.31 -18.29
N LEU A 283 1.45 6.30 -17.50
CA LEU A 283 1.84 6.19 -16.09
C LEU A 283 3.34 5.95 -15.92
N ARG A 284 3.94 5.13 -16.79
CA ARG A 284 5.39 4.93 -16.80
C ARG A 284 6.13 6.21 -17.16
N GLU A 285 5.67 6.95 -18.17
CA GLU A 285 6.25 8.24 -18.53
C GLU A 285 6.07 9.28 -17.41
N MET A 286 4.94 9.29 -16.70
CA MET A 286 4.73 10.14 -15.52
C MET A 286 5.78 9.87 -14.42
N LEU A 287 6.05 8.61 -14.11
CA LEU A 287 7.08 8.23 -13.13
C LEU A 287 8.51 8.54 -13.62
N LYS A 288 8.78 8.37 -14.92
CA LYS A 288 10.06 8.78 -15.52
C LYS A 288 10.25 10.29 -15.48
N ALA A 289 9.20 11.06 -15.75
CA ALA A 289 9.24 12.51 -15.72
C ALA A 289 9.45 13.05 -14.29
N SER A 290 8.91 12.37 -13.27
CA SER A 290 9.08 12.80 -11.87
C SER A 290 10.44 12.43 -11.27
N LEU A 291 10.96 11.24 -11.57
CA LEU A 291 12.21 10.74 -10.97
C LEU A 291 13.42 10.88 -11.89
N GLY A 292 13.24 11.14 -13.18
CA GLY A 292 14.31 11.25 -14.15
C GLY A 292 15.10 9.95 -14.29
N ARG A 293 16.42 10.02 -14.10
CA ARG A 293 17.32 8.85 -14.23
C ARG A 293 17.10 7.78 -13.17
N ASP A 294 16.49 8.15 -12.05
CA ASP A 294 16.23 7.26 -10.92
C ASP A 294 15.00 6.36 -11.15
N ALA A 295 14.16 6.67 -12.15
CA ALA A 295 12.98 5.88 -12.51
C ALA A 295 13.35 4.58 -13.25
N ARG A 296 13.95 3.64 -12.52
CA ARG A 296 14.26 2.30 -13.01
C ARG A 296 13.26 1.29 -12.45
N PHE A 297 12.39 0.82 -13.34
CA PHE A 297 11.46 -0.28 -13.05
C PHE A 297 12.26 -1.58 -12.94
N LYS A 298 12.09 -2.27 -11.82
CA LYS A 298 12.67 -3.59 -11.55
C LYS A 298 11.58 -4.51 -11.05
N VAL A 299 11.63 -5.77 -11.44
CA VAL A 299 10.79 -6.79 -10.82
C VAL A 299 11.08 -6.84 -9.33
N ILE A 300 10.03 -6.80 -8.51
CA ILE A 300 10.15 -6.96 -7.06
C ILE A 300 10.33 -8.46 -6.78
N PRO A 301 11.44 -8.87 -6.15
CA PRO A 301 11.68 -10.27 -5.78
C PRO A 301 10.61 -10.79 -4.82
N ASN A 302 10.25 -12.09 -4.91
CA ASN A 302 9.24 -12.69 -4.04
C ASN A 302 9.65 -12.70 -2.55
N ASP A 303 10.95 -12.65 -2.24
CA ASP A 303 11.49 -12.53 -0.88
C ASP A 303 11.48 -11.09 -0.34
N HIS A 304 11.01 -10.11 -1.12
CA HIS A 304 10.99 -8.71 -0.71
C HIS A 304 10.01 -8.48 0.46
N PRO A 305 10.37 -7.66 1.48
CA PRO A 305 9.54 -7.47 2.68
C PRO A 305 8.10 -6.98 2.44
N ILE A 306 7.83 -6.37 1.29
CA ILE A 306 6.47 -5.97 0.87
C ILE A 306 5.48 -7.14 0.88
N TYR A 307 5.95 -8.36 0.62
CA TYR A 307 5.13 -9.57 0.59
C TYR A 307 4.93 -10.20 1.97
N TYR A 308 5.60 -9.66 3.00
CA TYR A 308 5.65 -10.22 4.35
C TYR A 308 5.39 -9.20 5.47
N SER A 309 4.99 -7.97 5.11
CA SER A 309 4.87 -6.86 6.06
C SER A 309 3.76 -7.03 7.09
N PHE A 310 2.69 -7.76 6.75
CA PHE A 310 1.60 -8.11 7.68
C PHE A 310 1.11 -9.54 7.43
N TYR A 311 0.67 -9.82 6.20
CA TYR A 311 0.38 -11.15 5.65
C TYR A 311 1.61 -11.72 4.91
N ASP A 312 1.63 -13.04 4.73
CA ASP A 312 2.68 -13.77 4.03
C ASP A 312 2.23 -14.20 2.63
N PHE A 313 3.04 -13.86 1.63
CA PHE A 313 2.82 -14.20 0.22
C PHE A 313 4.06 -14.89 -0.36
N ASP A 314 4.20 -16.18 -0.08
CA ASP A 314 5.37 -16.99 -0.50
C ASP A 314 5.54 -17.07 -2.02
N ASP A 315 4.42 -17.10 -2.76
CA ASP A 315 4.42 -17.16 -4.22
C ASP A 315 4.45 -15.76 -4.88
N GLY A 316 4.64 -14.71 -4.08
CA GLY A 316 4.62 -13.32 -4.53
C GLY A 316 3.19 -12.77 -4.70
N PRO A 317 2.99 -11.79 -5.59
CA PRO A 317 1.76 -11.02 -5.64
C PRO A 317 0.55 -11.88 -6.07
N PRO A 318 -0.61 -11.79 -5.37
CA PRO A 318 -1.78 -12.57 -5.74
C PRO A 318 -2.25 -12.24 -7.16
N PRO A 319 -2.82 -13.20 -7.90
CA PRO A 319 -3.31 -12.97 -9.25
C PRO A 319 -4.52 -12.04 -9.26
N LYS A 320 -4.79 -11.39 -10.39
CA LYS A 320 -5.93 -10.50 -10.65
C LYS A 320 -7.28 -11.20 -10.47
N ARG A 321 -7.31 -12.52 -10.70
CA ARG A 321 -8.48 -13.37 -10.55
C ARG A 321 -8.14 -14.53 -9.63
N THR A 322 -8.99 -14.78 -8.64
CA THR A 322 -9.05 -16.10 -8.00
C THR A 322 -9.30 -17.15 -9.09
N GLN A 323 -8.52 -18.22 -9.06
CA GLN A 323 -8.24 -19.18 -10.14
C GLN A 323 -9.48 -19.86 -10.78
N ASP A 324 -10.67 -19.68 -10.21
CA ASP A 324 -11.95 -20.29 -10.59
C ASP A 324 -12.54 -19.87 -11.96
N ARG A 325 -11.93 -18.93 -12.69
CA ARG A 325 -12.40 -18.54 -14.05
C ARG A 325 -11.31 -18.67 -15.10
N LEU A 326 -10.63 -19.81 -15.12
CA LEU A 326 -9.98 -20.31 -16.34
C LEU A 326 -11.07 -20.63 -17.36
N VAL A 327 -11.51 -19.61 -18.11
CA VAL A 327 -12.39 -19.78 -19.26
C VAL A 327 -11.52 -20.34 -20.39
N PHE A 328 -11.53 -21.66 -20.56
CA PHE A 328 -10.97 -22.33 -21.72
C PHE A 328 -11.69 -21.84 -22.97
N GLY A 329 -11.10 -20.92 -23.75
CA GLY A 329 -11.64 -20.63 -25.09
C GLY A 329 -11.34 -19.28 -25.74
N ARG A 330 -10.63 -18.33 -25.12
CA ARG A 330 -10.15 -17.12 -25.82
C ARG A 330 -8.72 -16.79 -25.44
N ASP A 331 -8.00 -16.18 -26.39
CA ASP A 331 -6.59 -15.77 -26.35
C ASP A 331 -6.13 -15.35 -24.95
N PHE A 332 -5.73 -16.34 -24.15
CA PHE A 332 -5.32 -16.15 -22.78
C PHE A 332 -3.92 -15.56 -22.82
N HIS A 333 -3.85 -14.24 -22.74
CA HIS A 333 -2.59 -13.60 -22.44
C HIS A 333 -2.29 -13.89 -20.97
N PRO A 334 -1.14 -14.54 -20.67
CA PRO A 334 -0.78 -14.85 -19.30
C PRO A 334 -0.68 -13.55 -18.50
N GLU A 335 -1.27 -13.55 -17.31
CA GLU A 335 -1.17 -12.42 -16.39
C GLU A 335 0.30 -12.17 -16.02
N VAL A 336 0.72 -10.90 -15.92
CA VAL A 336 2.05 -10.52 -15.42
C VAL A 336 2.22 -11.08 -14.01
N PRO A 337 3.15 -12.02 -13.73
CA PRO A 337 3.17 -12.75 -12.47
C PRO A 337 3.84 -11.97 -11.32
N PHE A 338 4.37 -10.79 -11.58
CA PHE A 338 5.14 -10.00 -10.62
C PHE A 338 4.60 -8.57 -10.46
N LEU A 339 5.10 -7.86 -9.45
CA LEU A 339 5.01 -6.41 -9.35
C LEU A 339 6.32 -5.79 -9.79
N GLU A 340 6.26 -4.60 -10.38
CA GLU A 340 7.45 -3.80 -10.62
C GLU A 340 7.58 -2.74 -9.55
N GLY A 341 8.82 -2.43 -9.18
CA GLY A 341 9.18 -1.43 -8.20
C GLY A 341 10.19 -0.45 -8.76
N ILE A 342 10.17 0.77 -8.25
CA ILE A 342 11.26 1.75 -8.42
C ILE A 342 11.96 1.90 -7.08
N PHE A 343 13.28 1.76 -7.10
CA PHE A 343 14.13 1.81 -5.91
C PHE A 343 15.03 3.05 -5.93
N LEU A 344 15.02 3.81 -4.85
CA LEU A 344 15.98 4.89 -4.58
C LEU A 344 16.98 4.39 -3.55
N GLY A 345 18.17 3.97 -4.01
CA GLY A 345 19.07 3.16 -3.18
C GLY A 345 18.43 1.80 -2.87
N GLU A 346 18.38 1.44 -1.59
CA GLU A 346 17.74 0.21 -1.10
C GLU A 346 16.23 0.40 -0.81
N ARG A 347 15.71 1.63 -0.89
CA ARG A 347 14.31 1.93 -0.55
C ARG A 347 13.41 1.79 -1.77
N LEU A 348 12.46 0.85 -1.73
CA LEU A 348 11.33 0.80 -2.66
C LEU A 348 10.44 2.04 -2.45
N VAL A 349 10.22 2.86 -3.48
CA VAL A 349 9.46 4.12 -3.36
C VAL A 349 8.16 4.12 -4.16
N ALA A 350 8.11 3.32 -5.23
CA ALA A 350 6.93 3.23 -6.08
C ALA A 350 6.73 1.78 -6.51
N ILE A 351 5.48 1.33 -6.52
CA ILE A 351 5.06 0.09 -7.16
C ILE A 351 4.32 0.43 -8.44
N PHE A 352 4.64 -0.26 -9.51
CA PHE A 352 3.91 -0.22 -10.77
C PHE A 352 3.31 -1.61 -11.04
N THR A 353 2.02 -1.65 -11.36
CA THR A 353 1.31 -2.91 -11.61
C THR A 353 0.20 -2.78 -12.65
N THR A 354 -0.06 -3.87 -13.36
CA THR A 354 -1.19 -4.06 -14.29
C THR A 354 -2.21 -5.08 -13.76
N LYS A 355 -2.05 -5.52 -12.50
CA LYS A 355 -2.89 -6.56 -11.88
C LYS A 355 -4.31 -6.08 -11.52
N GLU A 356 -4.58 -4.78 -11.59
CA GLU A 356 -5.89 -4.18 -11.32
C GLU A 356 -6.46 -4.51 -9.92
N TYR A 357 -5.61 -4.47 -8.89
CA TYR A 357 -6.00 -4.63 -7.50
C TYR A 357 -7.07 -3.62 -7.08
N GLY A 358 -7.03 -2.38 -7.58
CA GLY A 358 -8.11 -1.41 -7.32
C GLY A 358 -9.48 -1.92 -7.78
N ARG A 359 -9.56 -2.63 -8.91
CA ARG A 359 -10.83 -3.27 -9.33
C ARG A 359 -11.15 -4.51 -8.51
N ALA A 360 -10.14 -5.23 -8.03
CA ALA A 360 -10.35 -6.40 -7.19
C ALA A 360 -10.90 -6.00 -5.81
N TRP A 361 -10.37 -4.93 -5.21
CA TRP A 361 -10.82 -4.39 -3.93
C TRP A 361 -12.29 -3.98 -3.97
N GLU A 362 -12.77 -3.42 -5.09
CA GLU A 362 -14.17 -3.02 -5.28
C GLU A 362 -15.17 -4.19 -5.42
N LYS A 363 -14.70 -5.44 -5.55
CA LYS A 363 -15.59 -6.60 -5.64
C LYS A 363 -16.12 -6.98 -4.26
N GLU A 364 -17.35 -7.48 -4.21
CA GLU A 364 -17.98 -7.93 -2.97
C GLU A 364 -17.54 -9.33 -2.52
N PHE A 365 -16.95 -10.13 -3.41
CA PHE A 365 -16.58 -11.52 -3.13
C PHE A 365 -15.29 -11.93 -3.85
N ARG A 366 -14.58 -12.91 -3.26
CA ARG A 366 -13.35 -13.52 -3.82
C ARG A 366 -12.28 -12.48 -4.16
N ASN A 367 -12.09 -11.50 -3.28
CA ASN A 367 -11.11 -10.42 -3.36
C ASN A 367 -10.15 -10.38 -2.17
N GLU A 368 -10.31 -11.29 -1.21
CA GLU A 368 -9.57 -11.28 0.06
C GLU A 368 -8.05 -11.31 -0.12
N PRO A 369 -7.44 -12.17 -0.98
CA PRO A 369 -5.99 -12.13 -1.18
C PRO A 369 -5.50 -10.78 -1.73
N GLN A 370 -6.30 -10.12 -2.57
CA GLN A 370 -5.96 -8.82 -3.13
C GLN A 370 -6.09 -7.72 -2.07
N LEU A 371 -7.10 -7.78 -1.20
CA LEU A 371 -7.23 -6.88 -0.04
C LEU A 371 -6.07 -7.07 0.95
N GLN A 372 -5.71 -8.32 1.26
CA GLN A 372 -4.57 -8.67 2.11
C GLN A 372 -3.25 -8.12 1.53
N MET A 373 -3.06 -8.21 0.21
CA MET A 373 -1.93 -7.56 -0.45
C MET A 373 -2.00 -6.03 -0.29
N GLY A 374 -3.18 -5.42 -0.42
CA GLY A 374 -3.39 -3.99 -0.14
C GLY A 374 -2.99 -3.59 1.28
N VAL A 375 -3.35 -4.39 2.29
CA VAL A 375 -2.91 -4.19 3.68
C VAL A 375 -1.39 -4.23 3.78
N ASN A 376 -0.74 -5.23 3.16
CA ASN A 376 0.71 -5.32 3.10
C ASN A 376 1.36 -4.07 2.50
N LEU A 377 0.80 -3.54 1.41
CA LEU A 377 1.31 -2.32 0.76
C LEU A 377 1.29 -1.12 1.71
N VAL A 378 0.19 -0.93 2.44
CA VAL A 378 0.03 0.18 3.38
C VAL A 378 0.91 0.00 4.61
N VAL A 379 0.93 -1.19 5.21
CA VAL A 379 1.78 -1.50 6.37
C VAL A 379 3.25 -1.32 6.02
N PHE A 380 3.69 -1.80 4.86
CA PHE A 380 5.06 -1.58 4.38
C PHE A 380 5.36 -0.09 4.22
N ALA A 381 4.48 0.68 3.56
CA ALA A 381 4.69 2.11 3.38
C ALA A 381 4.84 2.86 4.72
N LEU A 382 4.19 2.39 5.78
CA LEU A 382 4.26 2.99 7.11
C LEU A 382 5.51 2.53 7.90
N THR A 383 5.95 1.29 7.74
CA THR A 383 7.01 0.67 8.55
C THR A 383 8.39 0.64 7.87
N GLN A 384 8.45 0.86 6.57
CA GLN A 384 9.71 0.87 5.81
C GLN A 384 10.67 1.94 6.35
N GLN A 385 11.95 1.58 6.45
CA GLN A 385 12.97 2.53 6.87
C GLN A 385 13.03 3.76 5.93
N GLY A 386 13.02 4.95 6.53
CA GLY A 386 13.00 6.21 5.79
C GLY A 386 11.64 6.60 5.22
N SER A 387 10.55 5.90 5.58
CA SER A 387 9.19 6.34 5.28
C SER A 387 8.83 7.64 6.01
N ILE A 388 7.83 8.37 5.50
CA ILE A 388 7.29 9.56 6.17
C ILE A 388 6.85 9.25 7.61
N ALA A 389 6.23 8.09 7.84
CA ALA A 389 5.76 7.70 9.16
C ALA A 389 6.92 7.32 10.10
N GLN A 390 7.93 6.58 9.61
CA GLN A 390 9.08 6.21 10.42
C GLN A 390 9.93 7.43 10.83
N GLN A 391 10.17 8.36 9.89
CA GLN A 391 10.89 9.61 10.19
C GLN A 391 10.22 10.44 11.29
N GLN A 392 8.89 10.37 11.39
CA GLN A 392 8.16 11.06 12.46
C GLN A 392 8.36 10.39 13.81
N ILE A 393 8.32 9.06 13.88
CA ILE A 393 8.62 8.31 15.10
C ILE A 393 10.03 8.67 15.58
N ASP A 394 11.00 8.64 14.68
CA ASP A 394 12.39 8.98 14.99
C ASP A 394 12.49 10.42 15.52
N PHE A 395 11.80 11.39 14.90
CA PHE A 395 11.76 12.77 15.38
C PHE A 395 11.16 12.91 16.80
N TYR A 396 10.05 12.24 17.09
CA TYR A 396 9.47 12.26 18.45
C TYR A 396 10.39 11.61 19.48
N THR A 397 11.06 10.54 19.07
CA THR A 397 12.01 9.81 19.91
C THR A 397 13.24 10.67 20.25
N GLU A 398 13.75 11.46 19.30
CA GLU A 398 14.87 12.38 19.52
C GLU A 398 14.51 13.57 20.40
N GLN A 399 13.28 14.09 20.31
CA GLN A 399 12.84 15.25 21.11
C GLN A 399 12.58 14.91 22.59
N ASN A 400 12.28 13.64 22.89
CA ASN A 400 12.00 13.15 24.25
C ASN A 400 13.27 12.69 25.01
N GLN A 401 14.44 12.65 24.34
CA GLN A 401 15.75 12.44 24.97
C GLN A 401 16.31 13.75 25.53
#